data_AF-A0A2S9GWC3-F1
#
_entry.id   AF-A0A2S9GWC3-F1
#
_cell.length_a   1.000
_cell.length_b   1.000
_cell.length_c   1.000
_cell.angle_alpha   90.00
_cell.angle_beta   90.00
_cell.angle_gamma   90.00
#
_symmetry.space_group_name_H-M   'P 1'
#
loop_
_entity.id
_entity.type
_entity.pdbx_description
1 polymer ?
#
loop_
_entity_poly.entity_id
_entity_poly.type
_entity_poly.pdbx_seq_one_letter_code
_entity_poly.pdbx_strand_id
1 'polypeptide(L)'
;MHLDQPLSDKEFDELDNFLMSDAVGDEGMTMDALHGYLTAITIGPEFIPLSEWLPNVWGLEGEAEPKFDSEKHSERIISLIARFMNEVIITFEVAPKEFEPLFCVYELNGKEIIDGEAWAWGFWEGMQLRADAWETIKSSSLEPLLRPIYLLGADEISEEEMKLVDEPVKCHKLAIEVEAAIPHLYQYWLPLRTSGVSTIKRDTPKQGRNDVCNCGSGKKYKNCCGAGPTVH
;
A
#
# COMPACT_ATOMS: atom_id res chain seq x y z
N MET A 1 13.85 -7.20 12.75
CA MET A 1 12.92 -6.14 12.33
C MET A 1 11.54 -6.58 12.78
N HIS A 2 10.89 -5.85 13.69
CA HIS A 2 9.51 -6.12 14.11
C HIS A 2 8.59 -5.39 13.15
N LEU A 3 8.27 -6.05 12.04
CA LEU A 3 7.48 -5.48 10.95
C LEU A 3 6.01 -5.25 11.31
N ASP A 4 5.54 -5.88 12.39
CA ASP A 4 4.13 -5.94 12.78
C ASP A 4 3.76 -4.91 13.87
N GLN A 5 4.69 -4.04 14.26
CA GLN A 5 4.45 -2.98 15.24
C GLN A 5 4.18 -1.65 14.52
N PRO A 6 3.03 -0.99 14.80
CA PRO A 6 2.78 0.38 14.35
C PRO A 6 3.93 1.32 14.72
N LEU A 7 4.06 2.42 13.99
CA LEU A 7 5.04 3.44 14.33
C LEU A 7 4.67 4.09 15.68
N SER A 8 5.66 4.31 16.54
CA SER A 8 5.42 5.22 17.68
C SER A 8 5.41 6.67 17.22
N ASP A 9 4.84 7.60 18.00
CA ASP A 9 4.82 9.03 17.68
C ASP A 9 6.20 9.57 17.27
N LYS A 10 7.26 9.17 17.99
CA LYS A 10 8.63 9.59 17.66
C LYS A 10 9.14 9.06 16.32
N GLU A 11 8.70 7.86 15.94
CA GLU A 11 9.07 7.24 14.67
C GLU A 11 8.25 7.82 13.52
N PHE A 12 7.00 8.18 13.79
CA PHE A 12 6.17 8.95 12.88
C PHE A 12 6.81 10.32 12.61
N ASP A 13 7.15 11.08 13.67
CA ASP A 13 7.85 12.36 13.55
C ASP A 13 9.19 12.22 12.83
N GLU A 14 9.95 11.14 13.08
CA GLU A 14 11.22 10.87 12.40
C GLU A 14 11.03 10.71 10.89
N LEU A 15 10.02 9.95 10.47
CA LEU A 15 9.71 9.75 9.04
C LEU A 15 9.16 11.03 8.41
N ASP A 16 8.23 11.71 9.08
CA ASP A 16 7.63 12.98 8.61
C ASP A 16 8.70 14.05 8.36
N ASN A 17 9.61 14.26 9.33
CA ASN A 17 10.71 15.21 9.17
C ASN A 17 11.65 14.84 8.02
N PHE A 18 11.86 13.55 7.74
CA PHE A 18 12.67 13.11 6.60
C PHE A 18 11.96 13.41 5.27
N LEU A 19 10.69 13.07 5.17
CA LEU A 19 9.86 13.29 3.98
C LEU A 19 9.64 14.78 3.67
N MET A 20 9.75 15.67 4.67
CA MET A 20 9.70 17.12 4.48
C MET A 20 11.08 17.79 4.30
N SER A 21 12.15 17.01 4.21
CA SER A 21 13.51 17.55 4.09
C SER A 21 13.96 17.75 2.65
N ASP A 22 15.00 18.57 2.43
CA ASP A 22 15.65 18.77 1.12
C ASP A 22 16.34 17.50 0.56
N ALA A 23 16.22 16.35 1.24
CA ALA A 23 16.72 15.06 0.76
C ALA A 23 15.80 14.41 -0.27
N VAL A 24 14.50 14.75 -0.26
CA VAL A 24 13.50 14.35 -1.26
C VAL A 24 13.28 15.48 -2.27
N GLY A 25 12.63 15.19 -3.40
CA GLY A 25 12.28 16.18 -4.41
C GLY A 25 11.03 16.98 -4.06
N ASP A 26 10.73 18.00 -4.86
CA ASP A 26 9.57 18.89 -4.67
C ASP A 26 8.23 18.12 -4.75
N GLU A 27 8.22 17.02 -5.52
CA GLU A 27 7.08 16.09 -5.64
C GLU A 27 7.21 14.88 -4.69
N GLY A 28 8.01 15.01 -3.62
CA GLY A 28 8.17 14.00 -2.59
C GLY A 28 6.89 13.84 -1.76
N MET A 29 6.58 12.61 -1.37
CA MET A 29 5.35 12.34 -0.62
C MET A 29 5.45 12.80 0.83
N THR A 30 4.49 13.61 1.27
CA THR A 30 4.20 13.86 2.70
C THR A 30 3.62 12.61 3.37
N MET A 31 3.50 12.60 4.70
CA MET A 31 2.99 11.42 5.44
C MET A 31 1.57 11.00 5.02
N ASP A 32 0.67 11.95 4.81
CA ASP A 32 -0.70 11.73 4.33
C ASP A 32 -0.74 11.23 2.88
N ALA A 33 0.07 11.80 1.99
CA ALA A 33 0.24 11.29 0.62
C ALA A 33 0.82 9.87 0.59
N LEU A 34 1.87 9.61 1.37
CA LEU A 34 2.45 8.28 1.51
C LEU A 34 1.42 7.27 2.00
N HIS A 35 0.58 7.65 2.97
CA HIS A 35 -0.49 6.78 3.45
C HIS A 35 -1.50 6.44 2.33
N GLY A 36 -1.93 7.43 1.54
CA GLY A 36 -2.79 7.21 0.38
C GLY A 36 -2.16 6.28 -0.66
N TYR A 37 -0.89 6.52 -0.98
CA TYR A 37 -0.10 5.71 -1.92
C TYR A 37 0.02 4.25 -1.50
N LEU A 38 0.42 4.00 -0.25
CA LEU A 38 0.53 2.66 0.30
C LEU A 38 -0.83 1.98 0.41
N THR A 39 -1.92 2.74 0.63
CA THR A 39 -3.28 2.21 0.62
C THR A 39 -3.65 1.68 -0.76
N ALA A 40 -3.46 2.45 -1.83
CA ALA A 40 -3.75 2.03 -3.19
C ALA A 40 -2.95 0.77 -3.60
N ILE A 41 -1.66 0.72 -3.24
CA ILE A 41 -0.80 -0.45 -3.47
C ILE A 41 -1.32 -1.68 -2.72
N THR A 42 -1.77 -1.49 -1.47
CA THR A 42 -2.19 -2.59 -0.59
C THR A 42 -3.54 -3.20 -1.00
N ILE A 43 -4.51 -2.36 -1.36
CA ILE A 43 -5.87 -2.80 -1.68
C ILE A 43 -6.09 -3.05 -3.18
N GLY A 44 -5.12 -2.67 -4.01
CA GLY A 44 -5.22 -2.71 -5.45
C GLY A 44 -5.24 -4.11 -6.08
N PRO A 45 -5.37 -4.15 -7.42
CA PRO A 45 -5.60 -5.38 -8.17
C PRO A 45 -4.39 -6.32 -8.25
N GLU A 46 -3.18 -5.80 -8.14
CA GLU A 46 -1.96 -6.56 -8.42
C GLU A 46 -0.84 -6.23 -7.43
N PHE A 47 0.05 -7.20 -7.22
CA PHE A 47 1.25 -6.99 -6.43
C PHE A 47 2.23 -6.05 -7.15
N ILE A 48 2.82 -5.14 -6.37
CA ILE A 48 3.81 -4.17 -6.85
C ILE A 48 5.07 -4.35 -5.99
N PRO A 49 6.23 -4.72 -6.57
CA PRO A 49 7.46 -4.91 -5.83
C PRO A 49 8.00 -3.57 -5.27
N LEU A 50 8.69 -3.65 -4.13
CA LEU A 50 9.30 -2.49 -3.45
C LEU A 50 10.15 -1.63 -4.39
N SER A 51 10.93 -2.27 -5.28
CA SER A 51 11.79 -1.57 -6.24
C SER A 51 11.02 -0.74 -7.27
N GLU A 52 9.73 -0.99 -7.46
CA GLU A 52 8.89 -0.26 -8.40
C GLU A 52 8.18 0.93 -7.73
N TRP A 53 7.68 0.75 -6.50
CA TRP A 53 6.92 1.81 -5.83
C TRP A 53 7.75 2.72 -4.92
N LEU A 54 8.85 2.23 -4.33
CA LEU A 54 9.66 3.02 -3.40
C LEU A 54 10.27 4.29 -4.05
N PRO A 55 10.78 4.25 -5.31
CA PRO A 55 11.34 5.45 -5.94
C PRO A 55 10.35 6.63 -6.02
N ASN A 56 9.06 6.35 -6.22
CA ASN A 56 8.04 7.39 -6.34
C ASN A 56 7.80 8.15 -5.04
N VAL A 57 8.09 7.55 -3.89
CA VAL A 57 7.95 8.21 -2.57
C VAL A 57 8.83 9.46 -2.48
N TRP A 58 9.97 9.44 -3.19
CA TRP A 58 10.99 10.47 -3.08
C TRP A 58 10.75 11.68 -3.98
N GLY A 59 9.91 11.58 -5.01
CA GLY A 59 9.71 12.68 -5.96
C GLY A 59 10.98 13.11 -6.71
N LEU A 60 11.95 12.20 -6.87
CA LEU A 60 13.23 12.50 -7.53
C LEU A 60 13.21 12.07 -9.00
N GLU A 61 13.95 12.80 -9.85
CA GLU A 61 14.03 12.48 -11.28
C GLU A 61 14.73 11.14 -11.54
N GLY A 62 14.08 10.28 -12.33
CA GLY A 62 14.64 9.01 -12.78
C GLY A 62 14.80 7.99 -11.65
N GLU A 63 15.98 7.34 -11.58
CA GLU A 63 16.31 6.34 -10.56
C GLU A 63 17.12 6.96 -9.40
N ALA A 64 16.99 8.27 -9.17
CA ALA A 64 17.72 8.95 -8.11
C ALA A 64 17.18 8.55 -6.72
N GLU A 65 18.09 8.41 -5.76
CA GLU A 65 17.78 8.13 -4.36
C GLU A 65 17.99 9.38 -3.49
N PRO A 66 17.25 9.51 -2.37
CA PRO A 66 17.47 10.57 -1.41
C PRO A 66 18.91 10.61 -0.89
N LYS A 67 19.38 11.79 -0.54
CA LYS A 67 20.67 11.95 0.12
C LYS A 67 20.59 11.54 1.58
N PHE A 68 20.72 10.24 1.84
CA PHE A 68 20.81 9.72 3.21
C PHE A 68 22.16 10.05 3.86
N ASP A 69 22.16 10.31 5.18
CA ASP A 69 23.39 10.55 5.95
C ASP A 69 24.31 9.33 6.00
N SER A 70 23.73 8.13 5.93
CA SER A 70 24.44 6.85 5.92
C SER A 70 23.53 5.73 5.43
N GLU A 71 24.12 4.58 5.10
CA GLU A 71 23.38 3.34 4.79
C GLU A 71 22.42 2.96 5.92
N LYS A 72 22.83 3.11 7.18
CA LYS A 72 21.96 2.85 8.34
C LYS A 72 20.77 3.81 8.42
N HIS A 73 20.96 5.07 8.01
CA HIS A 73 19.88 6.04 7.96
C HIS A 73 18.89 5.65 6.85
N SER A 74 19.39 5.25 5.67
CA SER A 74 18.54 4.72 4.59
C SER A 74 17.73 3.49 5.03
N GLU A 75 18.39 2.48 5.59
CA GLU A 75 17.73 1.28 6.12
C GLU A 75 16.65 1.61 7.16
N ARG A 76 16.91 2.62 8.00
CA ARG A 76 15.98 3.08 9.02
C ARG A 76 14.73 3.68 8.40
N ILE A 77 14.86 4.66 7.49
CA ILE A 77 13.73 5.30 6.83
C ILE A 77 12.91 4.29 6.03
N ILE A 78 13.56 3.45 5.22
CA ILE A 78 12.88 2.41 4.45
C ILE A 78 12.15 1.42 5.37
N SER A 79 12.74 1.06 6.51
CA SER A 79 12.07 0.22 7.51
C SER A 79 10.85 0.89 8.15
N LEU A 80 10.85 2.21 8.31
CA LEU A 80 9.69 2.94 8.83
C LEU A 80 8.54 2.93 7.83
N ILE A 81 8.83 3.20 6.54
CA ILE A 81 7.83 3.13 5.45
C ILE A 81 7.26 1.72 5.33
N ALA A 82 8.10 0.68 5.39
CA ALA A 82 7.64 -0.71 5.31
C ALA A 82 6.72 -1.08 6.50
N ARG A 83 7.02 -0.59 7.72
CA ARG A 83 6.14 -0.78 8.89
C ARG A 83 4.83 -0.02 8.75
N PHE A 84 4.88 1.19 8.18
CA PHE A 84 3.69 1.98 7.91
C PHE A 84 2.78 1.29 6.88
N MET A 85 3.35 0.70 5.82
CA MET A 85 2.60 -0.14 4.89
C MET A 85 2.00 -1.38 5.56
N ASN A 86 2.75 -2.05 6.44
CA ASN A 86 2.25 -3.23 7.14
C ASN A 86 1.08 -2.91 8.08
N GLU A 87 1.06 -1.73 8.67
CA GLU A 87 -0.09 -1.26 9.45
C GLU A 87 -1.35 -1.21 8.58
N VAL A 88 -1.26 -0.61 7.39
CA VAL A 88 -2.37 -0.60 6.41
C VAL A 88 -2.80 -2.03 6.03
N ILE A 89 -1.84 -2.91 5.75
CA ILE A 89 -2.11 -4.33 5.42
C ILE A 89 -2.88 -5.01 6.56
N ILE A 90 -2.39 -4.90 7.80
CA ILE A 90 -2.99 -5.54 8.98
C ILE A 90 -4.39 -4.98 9.22
N THR A 91 -4.60 -3.67 9.08
CA THR A 91 -5.91 -3.04 9.24
C THR A 91 -6.93 -3.65 8.27
N PHE A 92 -6.59 -3.79 6.98
CA PHE A 92 -7.50 -4.42 6.02
C PHE A 92 -7.70 -5.92 6.26
N GLU A 93 -6.69 -6.64 6.75
CA GLU A 93 -6.79 -8.09 7.04
C GLU A 93 -7.63 -8.40 8.29
N VAL A 94 -7.52 -7.56 9.32
CA VAL A 94 -8.12 -7.83 10.65
C VAL A 94 -9.43 -7.07 10.84
N ALA A 95 -9.47 -5.79 10.47
CA ALA A 95 -10.58 -4.89 10.78
C ALA A 95 -10.77 -3.82 9.68
N PRO A 96 -11.13 -4.20 8.44
CA PRO A 96 -11.22 -3.28 7.30
C PRO A 96 -12.28 -2.17 7.47
N LYS A 97 -13.16 -2.29 8.47
CA LYS A 97 -14.16 -1.26 8.81
C LYS A 97 -13.62 -0.18 9.75
N GLU A 98 -12.48 -0.43 10.38
CA GLU A 98 -11.77 0.50 11.27
C GLU A 98 -10.64 1.21 10.52
N PHE A 99 -10.57 1.07 9.19
CA PHE A 99 -9.61 1.79 8.38
C PHE A 99 -9.99 3.27 8.34
N GLU A 100 -9.07 4.12 8.77
CA GLU A 100 -9.19 5.58 8.71
C GLU A 100 -8.06 6.14 7.84
N PRO A 101 -8.37 6.88 6.76
CA PRO A 101 -7.36 7.61 6.01
C PRO A 101 -6.64 8.63 6.90
N LEU A 102 -5.31 8.70 6.80
CA LEU A 102 -4.52 9.77 7.40
C LEU A 102 -4.75 11.09 6.64
N PHE A 103 -5.86 11.77 6.93
CA PHE A 103 -6.15 13.09 6.37
C PHE A 103 -5.60 14.21 7.24
N CYS A 104 -5.28 15.34 6.61
CA CYS A 104 -4.99 16.57 7.32
C CYS A 104 -6.32 17.18 7.82
N VAL A 105 -6.33 17.66 9.06
CA VAL A 105 -7.52 18.24 9.68
C VAL A 105 -7.19 19.60 10.30
N TYR A 106 -7.97 20.62 9.96
CA TYR A 106 -7.79 21.98 10.48
C TYR A 106 -9.11 22.68 10.77
N GLU A 107 -9.06 23.79 11.52
CA GLU A 107 -10.25 24.59 11.82
C GLU A 107 -10.45 25.71 10.78
N LEU A 108 -11.66 25.81 10.22
CA LEU A 108 -12.09 26.93 9.39
C LEU A 108 -13.45 27.45 9.88
N ASN A 109 -13.47 28.71 10.32
CA ASN A 109 -14.69 29.37 10.83
C ASN A 109 -15.40 28.58 11.96
N GLY A 110 -14.63 28.03 12.90
CA GLY A 110 -15.16 27.25 14.03
C GLY A 110 -15.72 25.88 13.65
N LYS A 111 -15.38 25.37 12.45
CA LYS A 111 -15.69 24.01 12.00
C LYS A 111 -14.41 23.29 11.67
N GLU A 112 -14.37 22.01 12.02
CA GLU A 112 -13.34 21.10 11.57
C GLU A 112 -13.52 20.83 10.06
N ILE A 113 -12.42 20.95 9.32
CA ILE A 113 -12.32 20.69 7.89
C ILE A 113 -11.28 19.58 7.70
N ILE A 114 -11.67 18.60 6.91
CA ILE A 114 -10.82 17.51 6.46
C ILE A 114 -10.27 17.92 5.09
N ASP A 115 -8.95 17.86 4.96
CA ASP A 115 -8.23 18.01 3.71
C ASP A 115 -7.65 16.66 3.31
N GLY A 116 -8.22 16.13 2.23
CA GLY A 116 -7.85 14.84 1.67
C GLY A 116 -7.07 14.93 0.37
N GLU A 117 -6.62 16.12 -0.05
CA GLU A 117 -5.98 16.32 -1.37
C GLU A 117 -4.68 15.53 -1.47
N ALA A 118 -3.74 15.74 -0.54
CA ALA A 118 -2.45 15.03 -0.52
C ALA A 118 -2.64 13.50 -0.46
N TRP A 119 -3.56 13.03 0.39
CA TRP A 119 -3.89 11.61 0.50
C TRP A 119 -4.47 11.06 -0.81
N ALA A 120 -5.43 11.76 -1.42
CA ALA A 120 -6.05 11.34 -2.67
C ALA A 120 -5.05 11.35 -3.82
N TRP A 121 -4.14 12.32 -3.87
CA TRP A 121 -3.02 12.36 -4.81
C TRP A 121 -2.11 11.15 -4.65
N GLY A 122 -1.69 10.83 -3.42
CA GLY A 122 -0.92 9.63 -3.15
C GLY A 122 -1.65 8.36 -3.60
N PHE A 123 -2.94 8.22 -3.28
CA PHE A 123 -3.75 7.09 -3.74
C PHE A 123 -3.81 7.01 -5.27
N TRP A 124 -4.01 8.15 -5.93
CA TRP A 124 -4.03 8.27 -7.38
C TRP A 124 -2.72 7.80 -7.99
N GLU A 125 -1.57 8.28 -7.50
CA GLU A 125 -0.23 7.83 -7.93
C GLU A 125 -0.03 6.31 -7.74
N GLY A 126 -0.59 5.75 -6.67
CA GLY A 126 -0.56 4.31 -6.43
C GLY A 126 -1.41 3.52 -7.44
N MET A 127 -2.53 4.09 -7.89
CA MET A 127 -3.32 3.51 -8.98
C MET A 127 -2.55 3.52 -10.31
N GLN A 128 -1.78 4.56 -10.58
CA GLN A 128 -1.06 4.73 -11.85
C GLN A 128 -0.04 3.63 -12.11
N LEU A 129 0.54 3.04 -11.05
CA LEU A 129 1.42 1.87 -11.16
C LEU A 129 0.74 0.67 -11.83
N ARG A 130 -0.60 0.57 -11.76
CA ARG A 130 -1.40 -0.49 -12.36
C ARG A 130 -2.64 0.08 -13.06
N ALA A 131 -2.49 1.18 -13.78
CA ALA A 131 -3.60 1.92 -14.40
C ALA A 131 -4.53 1.00 -15.22
N ASP A 132 -3.94 0.18 -16.10
CA ASP A 132 -4.69 -0.76 -16.96
C ASP A 132 -5.54 -1.76 -16.17
N ALA A 133 -5.04 -2.22 -15.01
CA ALA A 133 -5.79 -3.14 -14.15
C ALA A 133 -6.94 -2.41 -13.45
N TRP A 134 -6.68 -1.19 -12.95
CA TRP A 134 -7.69 -0.33 -12.34
C TRP A 134 -8.81 0.06 -13.30
N GLU A 135 -8.57 0.18 -14.61
CA GLU A 135 -9.60 0.45 -15.63
C GLU A 135 -10.76 -0.57 -15.57
N THR A 136 -10.53 -1.81 -15.14
CA THR A 136 -11.59 -2.82 -15.08
C THR A 136 -12.72 -2.46 -14.12
N ILE A 137 -12.45 -1.67 -13.07
CA ILE A 137 -13.49 -1.22 -12.13
C ILE A 137 -14.47 -0.23 -12.79
N LYS A 138 -14.08 0.45 -13.87
CA LYS A 138 -14.97 1.37 -14.62
C LYS A 138 -16.16 0.65 -15.26
N SER A 139 -16.04 -0.66 -15.46
CA SER A 139 -17.14 -1.49 -15.96
C SER A 139 -18.08 -2.00 -14.86
N SER A 140 -17.78 -1.67 -13.59
CA SER A 140 -18.54 -2.10 -12.42
C SER A 140 -19.46 -1.00 -11.89
N SER A 141 -20.36 -1.36 -10.97
CA SER A 141 -21.17 -0.39 -10.24
C SER A 141 -20.39 0.49 -9.25
N LEU A 142 -19.09 0.23 -9.07
CA LEU A 142 -18.21 0.96 -8.15
C LEU A 142 -17.39 2.05 -8.84
N GLU A 143 -17.53 2.21 -10.16
CA GLU A 143 -16.89 3.32 -10.89
C GLU A 143 -17.09 4.70 -10.22
N PRO A 144 -18.30 5.05 -9.72
CA PRO A 144 -18.51 6.34 -9.07
C PRO A 144 -17.69 6.53 -7.79
N LEU A 145 -17.22 5.45 -7.15
CA LEU A 145 -16.38 5.53 -5.95
C LEU A 145 -14.96 6.02 -6.23
N LEU A 146 -14.49 5.95 -7.49
CA LEU A 146 -13.21 6.54 -7.89
C LEU A 146 -13.30 8.04 -8.10
N ARG A 147 -14.51 8.58 -8.28
CA ARG A 147 -14.72 9.98 -8.63
C ARG A 147 -14.14 10.97 -7.60
N PRO A 148 -14.37 10.85 -6.29
CA PRO A 148 -13.80 11.79 -5.33
C PRO A 148 -12.26 11.69 -5.26
N ILE A 149 -11.70 10.48 -5.43
CA ILE A 149 -10.25 10.27 -5.52
C ILE A 149 -9.67 10.99 -6.74
N TYR A 150 -10.30 10.82 -7.91
CA TYR A 150 -9.91 11.52 -9.13
C TYR A 150 -9.98 13.05 -8.97
N LEU A 151 -11.08 13.56 -8.41
CA LEU A 151 -11.28 15.01 -8.27
C LEU A 151 -10.26 15.66 -7.34
N LEU A 152 -9.86 14.97 -6.27
CA LEU A 152 -8.93 15.49 -5.28
C LEU A 152 -7.46 15.22 -5.62
N GLY A 153 -7.17 14.13 -6.33
CA GLY A 153 -5.80 13.62 -6.47
C GLY A 153 -5.22 13.62 -7.88
N ALA A 154 -6.03 13.75 -8.93
CA ALA A 154 -5.50 13.77 -10.29
C ALA A 154 -4.79 15.09 -10.60
N ASP A 155 -3.64 14.99 -11.26
CA ASP A 155 -2.81 16.14 -11.67
C ASP A 155 -3.58 17.14 -12.55
N GLU A 156 -4.44 16.63 -13.44
CA GLU A 156 -5.27 17.45 -14.32
C GLU A 156 -6.75 17.04 -14.27
N ILE A 157 -7.61 18.03 -13.98
CA ILE A 157 -9.07 17.96 -14.07
C ILE A 157 -9.60 19.10 -14.96
N SER A 158 -10.77 18.91 -15.57
CA SER A 158 -11.37 19.93 -16.44
C SER A 158 -11.78 21.21 -15.69
N GLU A 159 -11.97 22.31 -16.42
CA GLU A 159 -12.42 23.59 -15.82
C GLU A 159 -13.77 23.49 -15.11
N GLU A 160 -14.66 22.61 -15.57
CA GLU A 160 -15.93 22.32 -14.91
C GLU A 160 -15.73 21.58 -13.59
N GLU A 161 -14.73 20.70 -13.52
CA GLU A 161 -14.41 19.88 -12.36
C GLU A 161 -13.65 20.67 -11.29
N MET A 162 -12.80 21.61 -11.68
CA MET A 162 -12.15 22.54 -10.74
C MET A 162 -13.17 23.26 -9.85
N LYS A 163 -14.36 23.59 -10.37
CA LYS A 163 -15.45 24.22 -9.61
C LYS A 163 -16.05 23.33 -8.52
N LEU A 164 -15.71 22.04 -8.53
CA LEU A 164 -16.10 21.05 -7.53
C LEU A 164 -15.08 20.93 -6.40
N VAL A 165 -13.88 21.51 -6.55
CA VAL A 165 -12.77 21.46 -5.56
C VAL A 165 -12.19 22.86 -5.24
N ASP A 166 -12.81 23.93 -5.74
CA ASP A 166 -12.35 25.32 -5.55
C ASP A 166 -12.65 25.91 -4.15
N GLU A 167 -13.27 25.14 -3.25
CA GLU A 167 -13.62 25.57 -1.90
C GLU A 167 -13.31 24.46 -0.89
N PRO A 168 -12.68 24.77 0.27
CA PRO A 168 -12.34 23.77 1.30
C PRO A 168 -13.51 22.89 1.75
N VAL A 169 -14.72 23.46 1.82
CA VAL A 169 -15.93 22.72 2.23
C VAL A 169 -16.37 21.70 1.17
N LYS A 170 -16.03 21.92 -0.11
CA LYS A 170 -16.27 20.93 -1.17
C LYS A 170 -15.24 19.81 -1.09
N CYS A 171 -13.96 20.14 -0.94
CA CYS A 171 -12.90 19.15 -0.74
C CYS A 171 -13.16 18.28 0.49
N HIS A 172 -13.60 18.87 1.59
CA HIS A 172 -14.01 18.15 2.80
C HIS A 172 -15.11 17.10 2.55
N LYS A 173 -16.12 17.42 1.75
CA LYS A 173 -17.18 16.45 1.40
C LYS A 173 -16.62 15.32 0.55
N LEU A 174 -15.76 15.63 -0.41
CA LEU A 174 -15.11 14.63 -1.25
C LEU A 174 -14.19 13.73 -0.40
N ALA A 175 -13.46 14.27 0.59
CA ALA A 175 -12.63 13.48 1.49
C ALA A 175 -13.46 12.46 2.30
N ILE A 176 -14.64 12.86 2.78
CA ILE A 176 -15.58 11.94 3.44
C ILE A 176 -16.07 10.86 2.46
N GLU A 177 -16.31 11.21 1.19
CA GLU A 177 -16.67 10.24 0.15
C GLU A 177 -15.51 9.28 -0.17
N VAL A 178 -14.26 9.77 -0.17
CA VAL A 178 -13.05 8.93 -0.30
C VAL A 178 -13.00 7.92 0.84
N GLU A 179 -13.09 8.36 2.10
CA GLU A 179 -13.08 7.49 3.28
C GLU A 179 -14.13 6.38 3.16
N ALA A 180 -15.37 6.75 2.81
CA ALA A 180 -16.46 5.79 2.63
C ALA A 180 -16.22 4.81 1.46
N ALA A 181 -15.51 5.24 0.41
CA ALA A 181 -15.24 4.43 -0.78
C ALA A 181 -14.21 3.30 -0.51
N ILE A 182 -13.18 3.55 0.31
CA ILE A 182 -12.02 2.66 0.42
C ILE A 182 -12.39 1.20 0.79
N PRO A 183 -13.23 0.93 1.81
CA PRO A 183 -13.59 -0.45 2.14
C PRO A 183 -14.30 -1.19 0.99
N HIS A 184 -15.05 -0.47 0.14
CA HIS A 184 -15.71 -1.05 -1.03
C HIS A 184 -14.72 -1.37 -2.15
N LEU A 185 -13.73 -0.49 -2.40
CA LEU A 185 -12.65 -0.75 -3.35
C LEU A 185 -11.83 -1.97 -2.92
N TYR A 186 -11.50 -2.07 -1.63
CA TYR A 186 -10.84 -3.25 -1.07
C TYR A 186 -11.66 -4.54 -1.27
N GLN A 187 -12.96 -4.51 -0.95
CA GLN A 187 -13.86 -5.67 -1.13
C GLN A 187 -13.94 -6.12 -2.59
N TYR A 188 -13.91 -5.19 -3.54
CA TYR A 188 -13.95 -5.48 -4.96
C TYR A 188 -12.71 -6.21 -5.45
N TRP A 189 -11.52 -5.72 -5.06
CA TRP A 189 -10.25 -6.31 -5.49
C TRP A 189 -9.85 -7.55 -4.71
N LEU A 190 -10.27 -7.71 -3.45
CA LEU A 190 -9.89 -8.84 -2.61
C LEU A 190 -10.05 -10.23 -3.29
N PRO A 191 -11.16 -10.55 -3.99
CA PRO A 191 -11.29 -11.82 -4.71
C PRO A 191 -10.59 -11.87 -6.07
N LEU A 192 -10.26 -10.71 -6.66
CA LEU A 192 -9.68 -10.59 -8.00
C LEU A 192 -8.16 -10.45 -7.98
N ARG A 193 -7.59 -10.05 -6.84
CA ARG A 193 -6.19 -9.66 -6.77
C ARG A 193 -5.27 -10.85 -7.01
N THR A 194 -4.35 -10.69 -7.96
CA THR A 194 -3.36 -11.72 -8.24
C THR A 194 -2.27 -11.65 -7.17
N SER A 195 -2.20 -12.69 -6.33
CA SER A 195 -1.08 -12.79 -5.38
C SER A 195 0.22 -12.89 -6.17
N GLY A 196 1.21 -12.03 -5.86
CA GLY A 196 2.58 -12.15 -6.40
C GLY A 196 3.27 -13.49 -6.09
N VAL A 197 2.64 -14.33 -5.26
CA VAL A 197 3.03 -15.72 -5.03
C VAL A 197 2.60 -16.57 -6.21
N SER A 198 3.49 -16.77 -7.17
CA SER A 198 3.37 -17.91 -8.08
C SER A 198 3.33 -19.19 -7.22
N THR A 199 2.23 -19.96 -7.31
CA THR A 199 2.23 -21.31 -6.73
C THR A 199 3.32 -22.10 -7.45
N ILE A 200 4.46 -22.33 -6.80
CA ILE A 200 5.51 -23.19 -7.31
C ILE A 200 4.89 -24.58 -7.47
N LYS A 201 4.49 -24.93 -8.70
CA LYS A 201 4.26 -26.33 -9.06
C LYS A 201 5.62 -27.00 -8.91
N ARG A 202 5.75 -27.88 -7.92
CA ARG A 202 6.92 -28.76 -7.85
C ARG A 202 6.94 -29.58 -9.15
N ASP A 203 7.94 -29.36 -10.00
CA ASP A 203 8.21 -30.20 -11.18
C ASP A 203 8.57 -31.64 -10.77
N THR A 204 8.97 -31.83 -9.52
CA THR A 204 9.22 -33.16 -8.96
C THR A 204 7.90 -33.79 -8.51
N PRO A 205 7.56 -35.00 -9.01
CA PRO A 205 6.42 -35.76 -8.50
C PRO A 205 6.49 -35.86 -6.98
N LYS A 206 5.37 -35.68 -6.29
CA LYS A 206 5.30 -35.93 -4.84
C LYS A 206 5.73 -37.38 -4.59
N GLN A 207 6.89 -37.57 -3.98
CA GLN A 207 7.38 -38.88 -3.56
C GLN A 207 6.32 -39.53 -2.67
N GLY A 208 5.80 -40.67 -3.11
CA GLY A 208 4.78 -41.41 -2.41
C GLY A 208 5.32 -41.94 -1.09
N ARG A 209 4.45 -41.99 -0.07
CA ARG A 209 4.79 -42.46 1.29
C ARG A 209 5.45 -43.86 1.31
N ASN A 210 5.19 -44.69 0.29
CA ASN A 210 5.73 -46.05 0.15
C ASN A 210 6.87 -46.18 -0.87
N ASP A 211 7.26 -45.10 -1.56
CA ASP A 211 8.33 -45.12 -2.56
C ASP A 211 9.70 -45.25 -1.91
N VAL A 212 10.69 -45.72 -2.67
CA VAL A 212 12.09 -45.78 -2.23
C VAL A 212 12.59 -44.35 -1.97
N CYS A 213 13.16 -44.11 -0.79
CA CYS A 213 13.57 -42.80 -0.33
C CYS A 213 14.76 -42.24 -1.13
N ASN A 214 14.70 -40.95 -1.47
CA ASN A 214 15.70 -40.29 -2.33
C ASN A 214 17.04 -40.02 -1.64
N CYS A 215 17.17 -40.27 -0.33
CA CYS A 215 18.42 -40.09 0.42
C CYS A 215 19.45 -41.21 0.20
N GLY A 216 19.17 -42.17 -0.68
CA GLY A 216 20.06 -43.30 -0.98
C GLY A 216 20.01 -44.45 0.03
N SER A 217 19.10 -44.42 1.01
CA SER A 217 19.01 -45.45 2.05
C SER A 217 18.42 -46.79 1.60
N GLY A 218 17.79 -46.84 0.43
CA GLY A 218 17.06 -48.02 -0.07
C GLY A 218 15.76 -48.35 0.69
N LYS A 219 15.37 -47.56 1.71
CA LYS A 219 14.17 -47.77 2.52
C LYS A 219 12.96 -47.03 1.94
N LYS A 220 11.73 -47.45 2.29
CA LYS A 220 10.50 -46.68 1.98
C LYS A 220 10.53 -45.32 2.67
N TYR A 221 10.05 -44.26 2.01
CA TYR A 221 10.09 -42.88 2.52
C TYR A 221 9.56 -42.74 3.95
N LYS A 222 8.40 -43.34 4.27
CA LYS A 222 7.80 -43.33 5.62
C LYS A 222 8.63 -43.96 6.74
N ASN A 223 9.60 -44.79 6.40
CA ASN A 223 10.48 -45.49 7.34
C ASN A 223 11.91 -44.90 7.30
N CYS A 224 12.08 -43.73 6.67
CA CYS A 224 13.35 -43.03 6.53
C CYS A 224 13.14 -41.52 6.74
N CYS A 225 13.37 -40.68 5.74
CA CYS A 225 13.22 -39.22 5.86
C CYS A 225 11.78 -38.76 6.15
N GLY A 226 10.78 -39.61 5.95
CA GLY A 226 9.38 -39.36 6.31
C GLY A 226 8.96 -39.98 7.65
N ALA A 227 9.89 -40.57 8.42
CA ALA A 227 9.62 -41.03 9.78
C ALA A 227 9.74 -39.84 10.73
N GLY A 228 8.63 -39.41 11.32
CA GLY A 228 8.65 -38.42 12.40
C GLY A 228 9.40 -38.94 13.62
N PRO A 229 9.82 -38.06 14.55
CA PRO A 229 10.52 -38.49 15.75
C PRO A 229 9.64 -39.42 16.59
N THR A 230 10.13 -40.62 16.87
CA THR A 230 9.53 -41.51 17.88
C THR A 230 9.80 -40.92 19.25
N VAL A 231 8.78 -40.31 19.84
CA VAL A 231 8.78 -39.88 21.24
C VAL A 231 8.67 -41.15 22.09
N HIS A 232 9.67 -41.40 22.94
CA HIS A 232 9.70 -42.52 23.89
C HIS A 232 9.17 -42.06 25.25
#